data_AF-A0A9E3FMN7-F1
#
_entry.id   AF-A0A9E3FMN7-F1
#
_cell.length_a   1.000
_cell.length_b   1.000
_cell.length_c   1.000
_cell.angle_alpha   90.00
_cell.angle_beta   90.00
_cell.angle_gamma   90.00
#
_symmetry.space_group_name_H-M   'P 1'
#
loop_
_entity.id
_entity.type
_entity.pdbx_description
1 polymer ?
#
loop_
_entity_poly.entity_id
_entity_poly.type
_entity_poly.pdbx_seq_one_letter_code
_entity_poly.pdbx_strand_id
1 'polypeptide(L)'
;MKLVTGLLAAVLLLAGMGASQAVVRISDDRGGRIGTYVDRYQDLRNSGETVIIDGLCASACTIVLGAIPHDRICVTAHANLGFHAAWDFGADGRAITNPEATQMLYSMYPAPVKRWISQRGGLTPHMIFLRGRQLQTMYKPCFLDAQASASKLSTPAAHTTTGSGPAPAANASSR
;
A
#
# COMPACT_ATOMS: atom_id res chain seq x y z
N MET A 1 22.36 5.27 -49.25
CA MET A 1 22.36 4.30 -48.13
C MET A 1 22.43 4.98 -46.76
N LYS A 2 23.37 5.90 -46.48
CA LYS A 2 23.53 6.57 -45.17
C LYS A 2 22.28 7.29 -44.63
N LEU A 3 21.48 7.91 -45.51
CA LEU A 3 20.24 8.60 -45.14
C LEU A 3 19.15 7.62 -44.66
N VAL A 4 19.07 6.44 -45.30
CA VAL A 4 18.11 5.38 -44.94
C VAL A 4 18.47 4.76 -43.59
N THR A 5 19.76 4.53 -43.34
CA THR A 5 20.24 4.04 -42.04
C THR A 5 20.03 5.06 -40.92
N GLY A 6 20.23 6.36 -41.20
CA GLY A 6 19.95 7.42 -40.24
C GLY A 6 18.46 7.54 -39.88
N LEU A 7 17.57 7.40 -40.87
CA LEU A 7 16.13 7.43 -40.66
C LEU A 7 15.64 6.23 -39.82
N LEU A 8 16.17 5.04 -40.09
CA LEU A 8 15.87 3.82 -39.33
C LEU A 8 16.33 3.91 -37.87
N ALA A 9 17.52 4.47 -37.62
CA ALA A 9 18.01 4.68 -36.26
C ALA A 9 17.13 5.64 -35.46
N ALA A 10 16.64 6.71 -36.08
CA ALA A 10 15.72 7.65 -35.44
C ALA A 10 14.38 6.99 -35.07
N VAL A 11 13.77 6.22 -35.99
CA VAL A 11 12.50 5.52 -35.73
C VAL A 11 12.63 4.51 -34.59
N LEU A 12 13.75 3.78 -34.52
CA LEU A 12 14.03 2.83 -33.43
C LEU A 12 14.19 3.52 -32.07
N LEU A 13 14.83 4.70 -32.04
CA LEU A 13 14.99 5.49 -30.81
C LEU A 13 13.66 6.06 -30.31
N LEU A 14 12.79 6.52 -31.20
CA LEU A 14 11.44 7.00 -30.83
C LEU A 14 10.52 5.86 -30.38
N ALA A 15 10.64 4.66 -30.95
CA ALA A 15 9.87 3.48 -30.54
C ALA A 15 10.28 2.93 -29.15
N GLY A 16 11.47 3.30 -28.65
CA GLY A 16 11.98 2.90 -27.34
C GLY A 16 11.58 3.80 -26.18
N MET A 17 10.90 4.93 -26.44
CA MET A 17 10.40 5.82 -25.39
C MET A 17 9.15 5.24 -24.74
N GLY A 18 9.33 4.29 -23.83
CA GLY A 18 8.24 3.81 -22.97
C GLY A 18 7.67 4.97 -22.15
N ALA A 19 6.34 5.05 -22.06
CA ALA A 19 5.67 6.02 -21.19
C ALA A 19 6.16 5.82 -19.75
N SER A 20 6.87 6.80 -19.19
CA SER A 20 7.14 6.84 -17.75
C SER A 20 5.80 7.05 -17.05
N GLN A 21 5.21 5.98 -16.53
CA GLN A 21 4.03 6.07 -15.66
C GLN A 21 4.48 6.80 -14.40
N ALA A 22 4.06 8.06 -14.23
CA ALA A 22 4.29 8.78 -12.99
C ALA A 22 3.55 8.08 -11.84
N VAL A 23 4.20 8.07 -10.67
CA VAL A 23 3.77 7.33 -9.49
C VAL A 23 3.72 8.27 -8.30
N VAL A 24 2.58 8.30 -7.61
CA VAL A 24 2.43 8.99 -6.34
C VAL A 24 2.55 7.98 -5.20
N ARG A 25 3.46 8.25 -4.26
CA ARG A 25 3.62 7.45 -3.04
C ARG A 25 2.97 8.17 -1.86
N ILE A 26 2.13 7.45 -1.11
CA ILE A 26 1.51 7.90 0.14
C ILE A 26 2.14 7.10 1.27
N SER A 27 2.82 7.75 2.22
CA SER A 27 3.53 7.08 3.31
C SER A 27 3.22 7.60 4.72
N ASP A 28 2.84 8.88 4.87
CA ASP A 28 2.44 9.45 6.16
C ASP A 28 1.40 10.56 5.96
N ASP A 29 0.19 10.17 5.54
CA ASP A 29 -0.91 11.09 5.30
C ASP A 29 -2.02 10.85 6.35
N ARG A 30 -2.15 11.81 7.29
CA ARG A 30 -3.12 11.74 8.39
C ARG A 30 -4.54 12.14 7.98
N GLY A 31 -4.72 12.60 6.75
CA GLY A 31 -5.96 13.18 6.27
C GLY A 31 -6.10 14.67 6.58
N GLY A 32 -7.30 15.19 6.38
CA GLY A 32 -7.62 16.62 6.52
C GLY A 32 -9.04 16.90 6.04
N ARG A 33 -9.27 18.10 5.49
CA ARG A 33 -10.60 18.48 4.98
C ARG A 33 -10.98 17.58 3.81
N ILE A 34 -12.16 16.96 3.88
CA ILE A 34 -12.66 16.02 2.86
C ILE A 34 -12.59 16.61 1.44
N GLY A 35 -13.07 17.84 1.25
CA GLY A 35 -13.09 18.49 -0.07
C GLY A 35 -11.70 18.59 -0.72
N THR A 36 -10.66 18.91 0.05
CA THR A 36 -9.27 18.99 -0.45
C THR A 36 -8.78 17.65 -1.03
N TYR A 37 -9.20 16.52 -0.44
CA TYR A 37 -8.83 15.20 -0.94
C TYR A 37 -9.69 14.77 -2.14
N VAL A 38 -10.95 15.20 -2.18
CA VAL A 38 -11.80 15.00 -3.36
C VAL A 38 -11.17 15.68 -4.58
N ASP A 39 -10.82 16.95 -4.47
CA ASP A 39 -10.20 17.71 -5.55
C ASP A 39 -8.85 17.10 -5.96
N ARG A 40 -7.96 16.86 -4.98
CA ARG A 40 -6.65 16.24 -5.20
C ARG A 40 -6.73 14.90 -5.94
N TYR A 41 -7.67 14.03 -5.55
CA TYR A 41 -7.78 12.71 -6.17
C TYR A 41 -8.56 12.72 -7.49
N GLN A 42 -9.38 13.74 -7.76
CA GLN A 42 -9.91 13.96 -9.10
C GLN A 42 -8.77 14.33 -10.07
N ASP A 43 -7.89 15.25 -9.68
CA ASP A 43 -6.73 15.62 -10.49
C ASP A 43 -5.81 14.43 -10.74
N LEU A 44 -5.50 13.66 -9.68
CA LEU A 44 -4.69 12.45 -9.79
C LEU A 44 -5.35 11.35 -10.64
N ARG A 45 -6.68 11.22 -10.56
CA ARG A 45 -7.41 10.30 -11.43
C ARG A 45 -7.25 10.72 -12.89
N ASN A 46 -7.35 12.01 -13.18
CA ASN A 46 -7.28 12.58 -14.52
C ASN A 46 -5.86 12.53 -15.11
N SER A 47 -4.82 12.62 -14.29
CA SER A 47 -3.42 12.54 -14.76
C SER A 47 -3.02 11.14 -15.24
N GLY A 48 -3.77 10.10 -14.87
CA GLY A 48 -3.46 8.72 -15.25
C GLY A 48 -2.38 8.07 -14.37
N GLU A 49 -1.86 8.78 -13.36
CA GLU A 49 -0.83 8.29 -12.47
C GLU A 49 -1.28 7.09 -11.62
N THR A 50 -0.31 6.30 -11.19
CA THR A 50 -0.53 5.17 -10.27
C THR A 50 -0.22 5.56 -8.83
N VAL A 51 -0.86 4.89 -7.88
CA VAL A 51 -0.72 5.16 -6.44
C VAL A 51 -0.08 3.98 -5.74
N ILE A 52 1.00 4.24 -5.02
CA ILE A 52 1.61 3.33 -4.05
C ILE A 52 1.22 3.80 -2.65
N ILE A 53 0.52 2.95 -1.90
CA ILE A 53 0.30 3.16 -0.47
C ILE A 53 1.38 2.39 0.30
N ASP A 54 2.26 3.14 0.95
CA ASP A 54 3.45 2.65 1.65
C ASP A 54 3.60 3.28 3.05
N GLY A 55 2.55 3.13 3.85
CA GLY A 55 2.54 3.67 5.20
C GLY A 55 1.14 4.15 5.58
N LEU A 56 1.07 5.17 6.43
CA LEU A 56 -0.18 5.68 6.93
C LEU A 56 -0.94 6.43 5.83
N CYS A 57 -2.19 6.05 5.64
CA CYS A 57 -3.19 6.83 4.92
C CYS A 57 -4.48 6.81 5.75
N ALA A 58 -4.77 7.89 6.46
CA ALA A 58 -5.86 7.96 7.42
C ALA A 58 -6.92 8.99 7.02
N SER A 59 -8.14 8.79 7.53
CA SER A 59 -9.24 9.75 7.39
C SER A 59 -9.50 10.09 5.91
N ALA A 60 -9.58 11.37 5.54
CA ALA A 60 -9.78 11.82 4.17
C ALA A 60 -8.76 11.26 3.15
N CYS A 61 -7.53 10.89 3.55
CA CYS A 61 -6.58 10.24 2.63
C CYS A 61 -7.16 8.96 2.00
N THR A 62 -7.95 8.21 2.78
CA THR A 62 -8.53 6.94 2.32
C THR A 62 -9.58 7.10 1.21
N ILE A 63 -9.98 8.33 0.87
CA ILE A 63 -10.82 8.62 -0.32
C ILE A 63 -10.14 8.12 -1.60
N VAL A 64 -8.80 8.03 -1.61
CA VAL A 64 -8.02 7.49 -2.73
C VAL A 64 -8.52 6.11 -3.19
N LEU A 65 -9.04 5.31 -2.26
CA LEU A 65 -9.53 3.94 -2.48
C LEU A 65 -10.80 3.88 -3.35
N GLY A 66 -11.59 4.96 -3.37
CA GLY A 66 -12.78 5.09 -4.21
C GLY A 66 -12.59 6.02 -5.40
N ALA A 67 -11.65 6.97 -5.30
CA ALA A 67 -11.39 7.95 -6.35
C ALA A 67 -10.48 7.40 -7.47
N ILE A 68 -9.47 6.60 -7.14
CA ILE A 68 -8.52 6.07 -8.11
C ILE A 68 -8.96 4.66 -8.56
N PRO A 69 -8.90 4.33 -9.86
CA PRO A 69 -9.17 2.98 -10.36
C PRO A 69 -8.36 1.93 -9.59
N HIS A 70 -9.03 0.83 -9.24
CA HIS A 70 -8.47 -0.20 -8.36
C HIS A 70 -7.16 -0.80 -8.88
N ASP A 71 -7.05 -0.97 -10.20
CA ASP A 71 -5.88 -1.49 -10.91
C ASP A 71 -4.69 -0.51 -10.93
N ARG A 72 -4.92 0.77 -10.65
CA ARG A 72 -3.88 1.81 -10.49
C ARG A 72 -3.43 2.01 -9.05
N ILE A 73 -3.99 1.28 -8.09
CA ILE A 73 -3.54 1.29 -6.69
C ILE A 73 -2.77 0.00 -6.42
N CYS A 74 -1.63 0.11 -5.76
CA CYS A 74 -0.98 -1.01 -5.11
C CYS A 74 -0.58 -0.66 -3.67
N VAL A 75 -0.44 -1.68 -2.84
CA VAL A 75 -0.11 -1.54 -1.41
C VAL A 75 1.20 -2.26 -1.10
N THR A 76 2.00 -1.70 -0.21
CA THR A 76 3.22 -2.36 0.28
C THR A 76 2.94 -3.14 1.57
N ALA A 77 3.98 -3.80 2.12
CA ALA A 77 3.90 -4.40 3.45
C ALA A 77 3.74 -3.37 4.59
N HIS A 78 4.09 -2.10 4.36
CA HIS A 78 4.00 -1.01 5.33
C HIS A 78 2.65 -0.29 5.30
N ALA A 79 1.82 -0.54 4.29
CA ALA A 79 0.52 0.10 4.12
C ALA A 79 -0.39 -0.08 5.34
N ASN A 80 -0.93 1.05 5.83
CA ASN A 80 -1.78 1.11 7.01
C ASN A 80 -2.92 2.12 6.80
N LEU A 81 -4.13 1.63 6.53
CA LEU A 81 -5.29 2.47 6.25
C LEU A 81 -6.07 2.73 7.54
N GLY A 82 -6.20 3.99 7.93
CA GLY A 82 -6.90 4.42 9.15
C GLY A 82 -8.29 4.98 8.85
N PHE A 83 -9.33 4.40 9.46
CA PHE A 83 -10.71 4.81 9.27
C PHE A 83 -11.32 5.24 10.60
N HIS A 84 -12.02 6.38 10.61
CA HIS A 84 -12.75 6.90 11.77
C HIS A 84 -13.88 7.83 11.30
N ALA A 85 -14.76 8.25 12.22
CA ALA A 85 -15.81 9.22 11.97
C ALA A 85 -15.23 10.61 11.69
N ALA A 86 -15.78 11.31 10.70
CA ALA A 86 -15.40 12.70 10.45
C ALA A 86 -15.80 13.57 11.65
N TRP A 87 -15.08 14.65 11.86
CA TRP A 87 -15.27 15.53 13.00
C TRP A 87 -14.99 16.99 12.62
N ASP A 88 -15.58 17.90 13.38
CA ASP A 88 -15.32 19.34 13.34
C ASP A 88 -14.79 19.82 14.69
N PHE A 89 -14.29 21.05 14.74
CA PHE A 89 -13.92 21.68 15.99
C PHE A 89 -15.16 22.25 16.68
N GLY A 90 -15.42 21.82 17.91
CA GLY A 90 -16.40 22.43 18.81
C GLY A 90 -15.96 23.80 19.30
N ALA A 91 -16.86 24.47 20.03
CA ALA A 91 -16.60 25.80 20.59
C ALA A 91 -15.39 25.85 21.55
N ASP A 92 -15.03 24.72 22.17
CA ASP A 92 -13.87 24.56 23.04
C ASP A 92 -12.61 24.06 22.30
N GLY A 93 -12.65 23.99 20.96
CA GLY A 93 -11.57 23.48 20.12
C GLY A 93 -11.40 21.96 20.16
N ARG A 94 -12.29 21.21 20.80
CA ARG A 94 -12.27 19.74 20.77
C ARG A 94 -12.90 19.19 19.51
N ALA A 95 -12.44 18.03 19.08
CA ALA A 95 -13.06 17.30 17.97
C ALA A 95 -14.45 16.78 18.38
N ILE A 96 -15.47 17.15 17.61
CA ILE A 96 -16.85 16.69 17.74
C ILE A 96 -17.21 15.94 16.46
N THR A 97 -17.75 14.74 16.59
CA THR A 97 -18.17 13.94 15.43
C THR A 97 -19.21 14.69 14.61
N ASN A 98 -19.02 14.71 13.29
CA ASN A 98 -19.96 15.24 12.32
C ASN A 98 -20.60 14.05 11.57
N PRO A 99 -21.88 13.71 11.85
CA PRO A 99 -22.56 12.58 11.22
C PRO A 99 -22.70 12.72 9.69
N GLU A 100 -22.99 13.92 9.20
CA GLU A 100 -23.18 14.19 7.77
C GLU A 100 -21.86 14.01 7.00
N ALA A 101 -20.77 14.57 7.51
CA ALA A 101 -19.44 14.41 6.95
C ALA A 101 -18.95 12.96 7.08
N THR A 102 -19.32 12.26 8.16
CA THR A 102 -19.03 10.84 8.34
C THR A 102 -19.72 10.00 7.27
N GLN A 103 -21.00 10.28 7.00
CA GLN A 103 -21.76 9.59 5.97
C GLN A 103 -21.21 9.92 4.58
N MET A 104 -20.84 11.17 4.31
CA MET A 104 -20.18 11.59 3.08
C MET A 104 -18.87 10.81 2.88
N LEU A 105 -17.98 10.80 3.87
CA LEU A 105 -16.73 10.05 3.83
C LEU A 105 -16.97 8.57 3.55
N TYR A 106 -17.87 7.95 4.32
CA TYR A 106 -18.21 6.54 4.19
C TYR A 106 -18.76 6.20 2.79
N SER A 107 -19.58 7.08 2.22
CA SER A 107 -20.20 6.88 0.90
C SER A 107 -19.19 6.76 -0.25
N MET A 108 -18.00 7.35 -0.11
CA MET A 108 -16.95 7.33 -1.14
C MET A 108 -16.17 6.01 -1.15
N TYR A 109 -16.27 5.18 -0.11
CA TYR A 109 -15.50 3.94 -0.06
C TYR A 109 -16.04 2.84 -0.98
N PRO A 110 -15.15 1.99 -1.55
CA PRO A 110 -15.56 0.85 -2.34
C PRO A 110 -16.23 -0.22 -1.44
N ALA A 111 -17.08 -1.06 -2.05
CA ALA A 111 -17.91 -2.02 -1.33
C ALA A 111 -17.12 -2.99 -0.40
N PRO A 112 -15.94 -3.54 -0.77
CA PRO A 112 -15.15 -4.38 0.14
C PRO A 112 -14.71 -3.64 1.41
N VAL A 113 -14.31 -2.37 1.27
CA VAL A 113 -13.89 -1.53 2.41
C VAL A 113 -15.09 -1.19 3.28
N LYS A 114 -16.24 -0.79 2.69
CA LYS A 114 -17.49 -0.58 3.43
C LYS A 114 -17.89 -1.79 4.26
N ARG A 115 -17.87 -3.00 3.67
CA ARG A 115 -18.17 -4.25 4.39
C ARG A 115 -17.18 -4.50 5.54
N TRP A 116 -15.89 -4.26 5.31
CA TRP A 116 -14.87 -4.43 6.33
C TRP A 116 -15.05 -3.47 7.52
N ILE A 117 -15.40 -2.21 7.24
CA ILE A 117 -15.72 -1.18 8.24
C ILE A 117 -16.99 -1.53 9.01
N SER A 118 -18.07 -1.93 8.32
CA SER A 118 -19.35 -2.22 8.97
C SER A 118 -19.27 -3.41 9.92
N GLN A 119 -18.48 -4.43 9.58
CA GLN A 119 -18.17 -5.57 10.45
C GLN A 119 -17.42 -5.18 11.74
N ARG A 120 -16.88 -3.95 11.81
CA ARG A 120 -16.15 -3.40 12.97
C ARG A 120 -16.92 -2.30 13.69
N GLY A 121 -18.22 -2.19 13.44
CA GLY A 121 -19.09 -1.21 14.10
C GLY A 121 -19.19 0.14 13.38
N GLY A 122 -18.67 0.26 12.15
CA GLY A 122 -18.78 1.48 11.36
C GLY A 122 -17.65 2.48 11.60
N LEU A 123 -17.84 3.70 11.08
CA LEU A 123 -16.94 4.82 11.37
C LEU A 123 -17.32 5.42 12.72
N THR A 124 -16.43 5.27 13.71
CA THR A 124 -16.59 5.80 15.07
C THR A 124 -15.47 6.79 15.37
N PRO A 125 -15.52 7.56 16.49
CA PRO A 125 -14.39 8.40 16.89
C PRO A 125 -13.09 7.62 17.10
N HIS A 126 -13.18 6.31 17.38
CA HIS A 126 -12.01 5.45 17.49
C HIS A 126 -11.55 4.97 16.12
N MET A 127 -10.27 5.21 15.83
CA MET A 127 -9.67 4.81 14.57
C MET A 127 -9.47 3.30 14.50
N ILE A 128 -9.93 2.69 13.40
CA ILE A 128 -9.67 1.29 13.07
C ILE A 128 -8.70 1.21 11.89
N PHE A 129 -7.87 0.16 11.87
CA PHE A 129 -6.79 0.01 10.89
C PHE A 129 -6.94 -1.24 10.02
N LEU A 130 -6.88 -1.06 8.69
CA LEU A 130 -6.78 -2.14 7.70
C LEU A 130 -5.35 -2.20 7.16
N ARG A 131 -4.68 -3.33 7.36
CA ARG A 131 -3.25 -3.52 7.03
C ARG A 131 -2.90 -4.99 6.81
N GLY A 132 -1.68 -5.24 6.33
CA GLY A 132 -1.13 -6.58 6.17
C GLY A 132 -1.95 -7.48 5.23
N ARG A 133 -2.05 -8.77 5.55
CA ARG A 133 -2.73 -9.75 4.68
C ARG A 133 -4.17 -9.37 4.35
N GLN A 134 -4.90 -8.80 5.30
CA GLN A 134 -6.29 -8.42 5.06
C GLN A 134 -6.40 -7.29 4.04
N LEU A 135 -5.49 -6.31 4.07
CA LEU A 135 -5.42 -5.29 3.04
C LEU A 135 -5.00 -5.89 1.69
N GLN A 136 -4.03 -6.80 1.70
CA GLN A 136 -3.52 -7.47 0.49
C GLN A 136 -4.55 -8.41 -0.17
N THR A 137 -5.58 -8.87 0.56
CA THR A 137 -6.72 -9.57 -0.05
C THR A 137 -7.65 -8.63 -0.84
N MET A 138 -7.56 -7.32 -0.61
CA MET A 138 -8.40 -6.31 -1.26
C MET A 138 -7.65 -5.53 -2.34
N TYR A 139 -6.35 -5.34 -2.21
CA TYR A 139 -5.51 -4.59 -3.16
C TYR A 139 -4.23 -5.34 -3.47
N LYS A 140 -3.77 -5.26 -4.73
CA LYS A 140 -2.57 -5.97 -5.17
C LYS A 140 -1.31 -5.43 -4.46
N PRO A 141 -0.35 -6.31 -4.11
CA PRO A 141 0.98 -5.87 -3.71
C PRO A 141 1.67 -5.06 -4.80
N CYS A 142 2.50 -4.10 -4.43
CA CYS A 142 3.34 -3.39 -5.39
C CYS A 142 4.43 -4.30 -5.97
N PHE A 143 4.77 -4.12 -7.26
CA PHE A 143 5.68 -5.02 -8.02
C PHE A 143 7.06 -5.19 -7.36
N LEU A 144 7.59 -4.15 -6.71
CA LEU A 144 8.87 -4.24 -5.97
C LEU A 144 8.75 -5.14 -4.73
N ASP A 145 7.63 -5.10 -4.01
CA ASP A 145 7.38 -5.98 -2.86
C ASP A 145 7.03 -7.41 -3.27
N ALA A 146 6.35 -7.58 -4.40
CA ALA A 146 6.05 -8.89 -4.96
C ALA A 146 7.34 -9.64 -5.32
N GLN A 147 8.30 -8.96 -5.94
CA GLN A 147 9.62 -9.52 -6.22
C GLN A 147 10.41 -9.79 -4.92
N ALA A 148 10.44 -8.86 -3.97
CA ALA A 148 11.12 -9.08 -2.69
C ALA A 148 10.53 -10.27 -1.89
N SER A 149 9.21 -10.46 -1.94
CA SER A 149 8.51 -11.56 -1.26
C SER A 149 8.75 -12.89 -1.97
N ALA A 150 8.73 -12.92 -3.31
CA ALA A 150 9.08 -14.10 -4.10
C ALA A 150 10.53 -14.53 -3.87
N SER A 151 11.46 -13.57 -3.80
CA SER A 151 12.87 -13.83 -3.48
C SER A 151 13.05 -14.37 -2.06
N LYS A 152 12.31 -13.84 -1.07
CA LYS A 152 12.34 -14.37 0.32
C LYS A 152 11.80 -15.80 0.43
N LEU A 153 10.78 -16.16 -0.36
CA LEU A 153 10.24 -17.52 -0.38
C LEU A 153 11.16 -18.52 -1.11
N SER A 154 12.04 -18.03 -1.99
CA SER A 154 12.93 -18.85 -2.82
C SER A 154 14.29 -19.15 -2.17
N THR A 155 14.63 -18.49 -1.07
CA THR A 155 15.85 -18.78 -0.31
C THR A 155 15.63 -20.03 0.56
N PRO A 156 16.32 -21.16 0.31
CA PRO A 156 16.24 -22.31 1.21
C PRO A 156 16.81 -21.90 2.57
N ALA A 157 16.07 -22.17 3.65
CA ALA A 157 16.59 -22.00 5.00
C ALA A 157 17.88 -22.84 5.14
N ALA A 158 19.01 -22.19 5.33
CA ALA A 158 20.28 -22.87 5.51
C ALA A 158 20.20 -23.79 6.74
N HIS A 159 20.26 -25.10 6.50
CA HIS A 159 20.41 -26.12 7.54
C HIS A 159 21.69 -25.83 8.33
N THR A 160 21.53 -25.53 9.63
CA THR A 160 22.63 -25.56 10.59
C THR A 160 22.90 -27.03 10.94
N THR A 161 23.89 -27.64 10.30
CA THR A 161 24.41 -28.95 10.69
C THR A 161 25.43 -28.76 11.81
N THR A 162 25.05 -29.10 13.03
CA THR A 162 25.96 -29.19 14.19
C THR A 162 26.94 -30.34 13.97
N GLY A 163 28.23 -30.00 13.90
CA GLY A 163 29.31 -30.97 13.76
C GLY A 163 29.52 -31.80 15.03
N SER A 164 29.39 -33.12 14.90
CA SER A 164 29.84 -34.10 15.87
C SER A 164 31.35 -34.36 15.70
N GLY A 165 32.14 -33.93 16.69
CA GLY A 165 33.57 -34.27 16.80
C GLY A 165 33.80 -35.67 17.37
N PRO A 166 34.92 -36.34 17.03
CA PRO A 166 35.15 -37.74 17.39
C PRO A 166 35.63 -37.92 18.84
N ALA A 167 35.19 -39.00 19.46
CA ALA A 167 35.61 -39.47 20.79
C ALA A 167 37.05 -40.03 20.78
N PRO A 168 37.84 -39.85 21.85
CA PRO A 168 39.07 -40.61 22.05
C PRO A 168 38.81 -41.91 22.83
N ALA A 169 39.58 -42.94 22.48
CA ALA A 169 39.51 -44.29 23.01
C ALA A 169 40.28 -44.49 24.32
N ALA A 170 39.71 -45.36 25.15
CA ALA A 170 40.29 -46.34 26.09
C ALA A 170 41.45 -45.96 27.02
N ASN A 171 41.25 -46.22 28.32
CA ASN A 171 42.24 -46.94 29.10
C ASN A 171 41.57 -47.90 30.09
N ALA A 172 42.10 -49.12 30.14
CA ALA A 172 41.71 -50.19 31.04
C ALA A 172 42.63 -50.19 32.27
N SER A 173 42.08 -50.40 33.47
CA SER A 173 42.80 -51.11 34.54
C SER A 173 41.84 -51.61 35.61
N SER A 174 41.91 -52.92 35.76
CA SER A 174 41.41 -53.80 36.81
C SER A 174 41.85 -53.42 38.23
N ARG A 175 40.91 -53.37 39.16
CA ARG A 175 40.74 -54.29 40.31
C ARG A 175 39.53 -53.90 41.14
#